data_AF-A0AAE4LZ12-F1
#
_entry.id   AF-A0AAE4LZ12-F1
#
_cell.length_a   1.000
_cell.length_b   1.000
_cell.length_c   1.000
_cell.angle_alpha   90.00
_cell.angle_beta   90.00
_cell.angle_gamma   90.00
#
_symmetry.space_group_name_H-M   'P 1'
#
loop_
_entity.id
_entity.type
_entity.pdbx_description
1 polymer ?
#
loop_
_entity_poly.entity_id
_entity_poly.type
_entity_poly.pdbx_seq_one_letter_code
_entity_poly.pdbx_strand_id
1 'polypeptide(L)'
;MLSLLTGLVILAPIAGIIDWVWSVVILLGIFFGSIAPDVDKGRDSAIFHSEIPGAKGRRFFLTPVIGYFLYIFCYKPLSMVFVGIFGQKILPKQGHRELPHSPIGIICMSLLLTLWIWLFCFVLSFIPYLEFLRDNPLIWIFGAAFLLGCFLHLLEDTCDNSGIHYLYPFSFRRVRGTVASDGSDVRPKLYSVVLLVVAVVLFFGFLLSKIDASYAYWAAFLVPAALWIVFLKISGVPAKKVVWE
;
A
#
# COMPACT_ATOMS: atom_id res chain seq x y z
N MET A 1 4.70 2.67 7.58
CA MET A 1 5.54 3.89 7.42
C MET A 1 6.50 3.77 6.24
N LEU A 2 7.00 2.56 5.94
CA LEU A 2 7.91 2.29 4.83
C LEU A 2 7.31 2.59 3.45
N SER A 3 6.01 2.34 3.25
CA SER A 3 5.34 2.60 1.98
C SER A 3 5.37 4.07 1.58
N LEU A 4 5.09 4.98 2.50
CA LEU A 4 5.15 6.43 2.25
C LEU A 4 6.56 6.90 1.93
N LEU A 5 7.56 6.43 2.67
CA LEU A 5 8.97 6.78 2.41
C LEU A 5 9.44 6.22 1.05
N THR A 6 8.97 5.03 0.67
CA THR A 6 9.19 4.50 -0.69
C THR A 6 8.52 5.41 -1.73
N GLY A 7 7.30 5.89 -1.47
CA GLY A 7 6.63 6.89 -2.31
C GLY A 7 7.45 8.16 -2.49
N LEU A 8 8.11 8.66 -1.43
CA LEU A 8 9.02 9.79 -1.53
C LEU A 8 10.26 9.49 -2.37
N VAL A 9 10.84 8.28 -2.25
CA VAL A 9 11.97 7.85 -3.12
C VAL A 9 11.55 7.82 -4.59
N ILE A 10 10.33 7.35 -4.88
CA ILE A 10 9.76 7.30 -6.25
C ILE A 10 9.54 8.73 -6.79
N LEU A 11 8.96 9.61 -5.97
CA LEU A 11 8.58 10.96 -6.41
C LEU A 11 9.77 11.91 -6.47
N ALA A 12 10.77 11.78 -5.60
CA ALA A 12 11.93 12.66 -5.52
C ALA A 12 12.60 12.99 -6.87
N PRO A 13 12.93 12.02 -7.74
CA PRO A 13 13.56 12.31 -9.03
C PRO A 13 12.62 12.94 -10.07
N ILE A 14 11.30 12.78 -9.93
CA ILE A 14 10.29 13.26 -10.90
C ILE A 14 9.50 14.47 -10.39
N ALA A 15 9.74 14.94 -9.17
CA ALA A 15 8.98 16.01 -8.52
C ALA A 15 9.02 17.35 -9.28
N GLY A 16 10.09 17.62 -10.02
CA GLY A 16 10.21 18.81 -10.88
C GLY A 16 9.64 18.64 -12.29
N ILE A 17 9.16 17.43 -12.64
CA ILE A 17 8.65 17.06 -13.97
C ILE A 17 7.12 16.97 -13.95
N ILE A 18 6.56 16.40 -12.89
CA ILE A 18 5.11 16.23 -12.73
C ILE A 18 4.48 17.36 -11.94
N ASP A 19 3.19 17.59 -12.14
CA ASP A 19 2.41 18.56 -11.37
C ASP A 19 2.40 18.19 -9.87
N TRP A 20 2.48 19.20 -8.99
CA TRP A 20 2.52 18.98 -7.55
C TRP A 20 1.23 18.33 -7.02
N VAL A 21 0.08 18.58 -7.66
CA VAL A 21 -1.21 17.94 -7.34
C VAL A 21 -1.11 16.42 -7.55
N TRP A 22 -0.43 15.99 -8.61
CA TRP A 22 -0.24 14.56 -8.90
C TRP A 22 0.63 13.92 -7.83
N SER A 23 1.67 14.60 -7.38
CA SER A 23 2.53 14.14 -6.28
C SER A 23 1.73 13.93 -4.99
N VAL A 24 0.86 14.88 -4.63
CA VAL A 24 -0.02 14.78 -3.46
C VAL A 24 -0.99 13.60 -3.60
N VAL A 25 -1.64 13.46 -4.76
CA VAL A 25 -2.58 12.36 -5.03
C VAL A 25 -1.88 11.00 -4.96
N ILE A 26 -0.66 10.89 -5.49
CA ILE A 26 0.15 9.65 -5.41
C ILE A 26 0.48 9.33 -3.95
N LEU A 27 0.93 10.30 -3.15
CA LEU A 27 1.22 10.07 -1.73
C LEU A 27 -0.02 9.67 -0.94
N LEU A 28 -1.17 10.29 -1.19
CA LEU A 28 -2.44 9.92 -0.57
C LEU A 28 -2.87 8.50 -0.98
N GLY A 29 -2.76 8.16 -2.26
CA GLY A 29 -3.02 6.81 -2.76
C GLY A 29 -2.15 5.78 -2.05
N ILE A 30 -0.82 5.99 -2.03
CA ILE A 30 0.13 5.10 -1.35
C ILE A 30 -0.20 4.99 0.15
N PHE A 31 -0.52 6.09 0.81
CA PHE A 31 -0.88 6.10 2.23
C PHE A 31 -2.11 5.22 2.50
N PHE A 32 -3.24 5.51 1.83
CA PHE A 32 -4.48 4.75 2.02
C PHE A 32 -4.35 3.30 1.57
N GLY A 33 -3.62 3.04 0.49
CA GLY A 33 -3.30 1.69 0.04
C GLY A 33 -2.48 0.92 1.08
N SER A 34 -1.50 1.57 1.72
CA SER A 34 -0.63 0.91 2.69
C SER A 34 -1.32 0.51 4.00
N ILE A 35 -2.49 1.06 4.29
CA ILE A 35 -3.30 0.69 5.46
C ILE A 35 -4.49 -0.21 5.07
N ALA A 36 -4.83 -0.29 3.78
CA ALA A 36 -6.01 -1.00 3.31
C ALA A 36 -5.98 -2.53 3.56
N PRO A 37 -4.84 -3.25 3.43
CA PRO A 37 -4.79 -4.66 3.76
C PRO A 37 -5.24 -4.99 5.18
N ASP A 38 -4.95 -4.11 6.15
CA ASP A 38 -5.31 -4.26 7.57
C ASP A 38 -6.83 -4.15 7.84
N VAL A 39 -7.66 -3.95 6.82
CA VAL A 39 -9.11 -3.88 6.97
C VAL A 39 -9.74 -5.21 7.42
N ASP A 40 -9.06 -6.34 7.21
CA ASP A 40 -9.52 -7.67 7.63
C ASP A 40 -9.28 -7.98 9.11
N LYS A 41 -8.41 -7.23 9.80
CA LYS A 41 -8.14 -7.36 11.24
C LYS A 41 -9.29 -6.86 12.12
N GLY A 42 -10.41 -6.43 11.52
CA GLY A 42 -11.59 -5.98 12.24
C GLY A 42 -11.31 -4.76 13.12
N ARG A 43 -12.09 -4.56 14.19
CA ARG A 43 -12.05 -3.35 15.02
C ARG A 43 -10.69 -3.06 15.66
N ASP A 44 -9.79 -4.03 15.75
CA ASP A 44 -8.47 -3.88 16.39
C ASP A 44 -7.42 -3.24 15.46
N SER A 45 -7.75 -3.02 14.18
CA SER A 45 -6.80 -2.49 13.22
C SER A 45 -6.67 -0.96 13.29
N ALA A 46 -5.49 -0.45 12.97
CA ALA A 46 -5.20 0.99 13.00
C ALA A 46 -6.10 1.78 12.04
N ILE A 47 -6.69 1.13 11.01
CA ILE A 47 -7.58 1.78 10.05
C ILE A 47 -8.94 2.18 10.65
N PHE A 48 -9.35 1.58 11.78
CA PHE A 48 -10.62 1.90 12.45
C PHE A 48 -10.45 2.85 13.63
N HIS A 49 -9.22 3.24 13.95
CA HIS A 49 -8.91 4.12 15.07
C HIS A 49 -8.52 5.51 14.55
N SER A 50 -9.08 6.54 15.18
CA SER A 50 -8.68 7.92 14.89
C SER A 50 -7.33 8.28 15.50
N GLU A 51 -6.85 7.53 16.50
CA GLU A 51 -5.58 7.80 17.15
C GLU A 51 -4.44 7.12 16.40
N ILE A 52 -3.45 7.92 15.98
CA ILE A 52 -2.25 7.40 15.33
C ILE A 52 -1.32 6.83 16.42
N PRO A 53 -0.95 5.54 16.36
CA PRO A 53 -0.01 4.95 17.31
C PRO A 53 1.31 5.76 17.35
N GLY A 54 1.71 6.20 18.55
CA GLY A 54 2.92 7.00 18.76
C GLY A 54 2.77 8.52 18.59
N ALA A 55 1.61 9.03 18.17
CA ALA A 55 1.39 10.46 17.92
C ALA A 55 0.89 11.27 19.14
N LYS A 56 1.09 10.77 20.38
CA LYS A 56 0.75 11.46 21.65
C LYS A 56 -0.65 12.11 21.67
N GLY A 57 -1.68 11.36 21.29
CA GLY A 57 -3.08 11.83 21.35
C GLY A 57 -3.57 12.64 20.14
N ARG A 58 -2.81 12.75 19.06
CA ARG A 58 -3.29 13.35 17.81
C ARG A 58 -4.28 12.42 17.10
N ARG A 59 -5.43 12.98 16.72
CA ARG A 59 -6.50 12.28 16.02
C ARG A 59 -6.53 12.62 14.54
N PHE A 60 -6.67 11.61 13.70
CA PHE A 60 -6.89 11.73 12.27
C PHE A 60 -8.20 11.03 11.91
N PHE A 61 -9.29 11.81 11.91
CA PHE A 61 -10.65 11.30 11.75
C PHE A 61 -10.95 10.69 10.38
N LEU A 62 -10.11 10.96 9.37
CA LEU A 62 -10.31 10.44 8.02
C LEU A 62 -9.96 8.95 7.91
N THR A 63 -9.04 8.44 8.74
CA THR A 63 -8.65 7.02 8.77
C THR A 63 -9.85 6.09 9.01
N PRO A 64 -10.64 6.25 10.10
CA PRO A 64 -11.80 5.39 10.34
C PRO A 64 -12.86 5.48 9.25
N VAL A 65 -13.12 6.66 8.69
CA VAL A 65 -14.10 6.82 7.60
C VAL A 65 -13.69 5.99 6.38
N ILE A 66 -12.42 6.09 5.98
CA ILE A 66 -11.88 5.32 4.85
C ILE A 66 -11.82 3.83 5.18
N GLY A 67 -11.44 3.47 6.41
CA GLY A 67 -11.44 2.08 6.88
C GLY A 67 -12.81 1.43 6.79
N TYR A 68 -13.85 2.09 7.30
CA TYR A 68 -15.23 1.60 7.18
C TYR A 68 -15.70 1.55 5.72
N PHE A 69 -15.34 2.55 4.91
CA PHE A 69 -15.66 2.53 3.49
C PHE A 69 -15.04 1.32 2.79
N LEU A 70 -13.74 1.10 2.96
CA LEU A 70 -13.03 -0.04 2.39
C LEU A 70 -13.61 -1.36 2.89
N TYR A 71 -13.94 -1.46 4.18
CA TYR A 71 -14.53 -2.67 4.75
C TYR A 71 -15.89 -2.99 4.12
N ILE A 72 -16.80 -2.02 4.06
CA ILE A 72 -18.19 -2.20 3.64
C ILE A 72 -18.32 -2.33 2.12
N PHE A 73 -17.62 -1.48 1.37
CA PHE A 73 -17.83 -1.35 -0.08
C PHE A 73 -16.81 -2.11 -0.91
N CYS A 74 -15.66 -2.49 -0.34
CA CYS A 74 -14.63 -3.23 -1.06
C CYS A 74 -14.44 -4.64 -0.49
N TYR A 75 -14.03 -4.76 0.77
CA TYR A 75 -13.63 -6.04 1.37
C TYR A 75 -14.80 -7.01 1.52
N LYS A 76 -15.89 -6.60 2.17
CA LYS A 76 -17.04 -7.48 2.45
C LYS A 76 -17.69 -8.01 1.15
N PRO A 77 -17.98 -7.18 0.12
CA PRO A 77 -18.51 -7.67 -1.16
C PRO A 77 -17.55 -8.64 -1.85
N LEU A 78 -16.25 -8.30 -1.87
CA LEU A 78 -15.25 -9.16 -2.50
C LEU A 78 -15.13 -10.50 -1.77
N SER A 79 -15.12 -10.49 -0.44
CA SER A 79 -15.13 -11.70 0.38
C SER A 79 -16.34 -12.58 0.07
N MET A 80 -17.55 -12.02 -0.05
CA MET A 80 -18.74 -12.79 -0.42
C MET A 80 -18.62 -13.43 -1.81
N VAL A 81 -18.12 -12.69 -2.81
CA VAL A 81 -17.89 -13.20 -4.16
C VAL A 81 -16.91 -14.36 -4.13
N PHE A 82 -15.78 -14.20 -3.44
CA PHE A 82 -14.78 -15.24 -3.31
C PHE A 82 -15.38 -16.47 -2.62
N VAL A 83 -16.13 -16.30 -1.52
CA VAL A 83 -16.78 -17.42 -0.80
C VAL A 83 -17.79 -18.14 -1.68
N GLY A 84 -18.52 -17.41 -2.54
CA GLY A 84 -19.42 -18.01 -3.52
C GLY A 84 -18.70 -18.89 -4.56
N ILE A 85 -17.49 -18.49 -4.97
CA ILE A 85 -16.70 -19.20 -6.00
C ILE A 85 -15.91 -20.38 -5.40
N PHE A 86 -15.26 -20.16 -4.25
CA PHE A 86 -14.30 -21.10 -3.66
C PHE A 86 -14.84 -21.83 -2.43
N GLY A 87 -16.03 -21.49 -1.93
CA GLY A 87 -16.64 -22.08 -0.74
C GLY A 87 -16.10 -21.52 0.58
N GLN A 88 -16.55 -22.08 1.72
CA GLN A 88 -16.16 -21.59 3.06
C GLN A 88 -14.70 -21.88 3.45
N LYS A 89 -13.96 -22.66 2.66
CA LYS A 89 -12.55 -23.02 2.95
C LYS A 89 -11.59 -21.82 2.89
N ILE A 90 -12.03 -20.72 2.30
CA ILE A 90 -11.31 -19.44 2.14
C ILE A 90 -11.85 -18.36 3.09
N LEU A 91 -12.64 -18.75 4.09
CA LEU A 91 -12.96 -17.87 5.19
C LEU A 91 -11.83 -17.93 6.22
N PRO A 92 -11.49 -16.78 6.84
CA PRO A 92 -10.45 -16.73 7.85
C PRO A 92 -10.82 -17.61 9.03
N LYS A 93 -10.19 -18.79 9.10
CA LYS A 93 -10.46 -19.77 10.17
C LYS A 93 -10.03 -19.25 11.55
N GLN A 94 -9.08 -18.30 11.61
CA GLN A 94 -8.52 -17.75 12.83
C GLN A 94 -8.08 -16.28 12.69
N GLY A 95 -8.91 -15.43 12.06
CA GLY A 95 -8.72 -13.97 12.13
C GLY A 95 -7.43 -13.41 11.50
N HIS A 96 -6.80 -14.12 10.56
CA HIS A 96 -5.53 -13.67 9.99
C HIS A 96 -5.52 -13.67 8.46
N ARG A 97 -5.43 -12.46 7.90
CA ARG A 97 -4.67 -12.09 6.70
C ARG A 97 -4.87 -12.99 5.48
N GLU A 98 -6.07 -12.99 4.92
CA GLU A 98 -6.37 -13.85 3.78
C GLU A 98 -6.50 -13.05 2.48
N LEU A 99 -7.67 -12.46 2.23
CA LEU A 99 -7.93 -11.83 0.95
C LEU A 99 -7.10 -10.55 0.74
N PRO A 100 -7.13 -9.54 1.64
CA PRO A 100 -6.41 -8.28 1.42
C PRO A 100 -4.88 -8.42 1.50
N HIS A 101 -4.39 -9.57 1.98
CA HIS A 101 -2.98 -9.90 2.12
C HIS A 101 -2.48 -10.84 1.01
N SER A 102 -3.12 -10.75 -0.17
CA SER A 102 -2.76 -11.49 -1.37
C SER A 102 -2.73 -10.58 -2.60
N PRO A 103 -1.84 -10.82 -3.59
CA PRO A 103 -1.80 -10.07 -4.85
C PRO A 103 -3.16 -9.96 -5.53
N ILE A 104 -3.92 -11.06 -5.59
CA ILE A 104 -5.25 -11.07 -6.20
C ILE A 104 -6.19 -10.16 -5.41
N GLY A 105 -6.22 -10.29 -4.08
CA GLY A 105 -7.11 -9.48 -3.27
C GLY A 105 -6.76 -7.99 -3.32
N ILE A 106 -5.48 -7.60 -3.32
CA ILE A 106 -5.12 -6.18 -3.45
C ILE A 106 -5.46 -5.61 -4.82
N ILE A 107 -5.32 -6.40 -5.90
CA ILE A 107 -5.74 -5.98 -7.25
C ILE A 107 -7.26 -5.76 -7.27
N CYS A 108 -8.03 -6.74 -6.82
CA CYS A 108 -9.49 -6.65 -6.78
C CYS A 108 -9.97 -5.48 -5.90
N MET A 109 -9.39 -5.30 -4.71
CA MET A 109 -9.70 -4.19 -3.81
C MET A 109 -9.40 -2.84 -4.45
N SER A 110 -8.24 -2.71 -5.11
CA SER A 110 -7.82 -1.45 -5.74
C SER A 110 -8.70 -1.11 -6.95
N LEU A 111 -9.04 -2.11 -7.78
CA LEU A 111 -9.96 -1.94 -8.90
C LEU A 111 -11.36 -1.54 -8.42
N LEU A 112 -11.87 -2.19 -7.39
CA LEU A 112 -13.19 -1.90 -6.84
C LEU A 112 -13.25 -0.50 -6.20
N LEU A 113 -12.21 -0.10 -5.45
CA LEU A 113 -12.10 1.26 -4.93
C LEU A 113 -12.06 2.30 -6.05
N THR A 114 -11.23 2.07 -7.07
CA THR A 114 -11.10 2.97 -8.21
C THR A 114 -12.44 3.10 -8.95
N LEU A 115 -13.17 2.00 -9.13
CA LEU A 115 -14.51 1.99 -9.70
C LEU A 115 -15.50 2.79 -8.85
N TRP A 116 -15.47 2.67 -7.52
CA TRP A 116 -16.32 3.46 -6.63
C TRP A 116 -16.04 4.96 -6.72
N ILE A 117 -14.76 5.35 -6.73
CA ILE A 117 -14.35 6.76 -6.89
C ILE A 117 -14.83 7.28 -8.25
N TRP A 118 -14.59 6.51 -9.32
CA TRP A 118 -15.05 6.87 -10.65
C TRP A 118 -16.56 7.02 -10.71
N LEU A 119 -17.33 6.08 -10.15
CA LEU A 119 -18.80 6.14 -10.14
C LEU A 119 -19.30 7.36 -9.37
N PHE A 120 -18.66 7.69 -8.24
CA PHE A 120 -18.98 8.88 -7.46
C PHE A 120 -18.72 10.16 -8.26
N CYS A 121 -17.55 10.28 -8.90
CA CYS A 121 -17.21 11.39 -9.78
C CYS A 121 -18.16 11.48 -10.99
N PHE A 122 -18.55 10.34 -11.57
CA PHE A 122 -19.52 10.26 -12.65
C PHE A 122 -20.89 10.79 -12.21
N VAL A 123 -21.39 10.39 -11.04
CA VAL A 123 -22.67 10.88 -10.50
C VAL A 123 -22.59 12.39 -10.19
N LEU A 124 -21.49 12.87 -9.61
CA LEU A 124 -21.32 14.30 -9.36
C LEU A 124 -21.23 15.13 -10.65
N SER A 125 -20.80 14.52 -11.76
CA SER A 125 -20.68 15.22 -13.04
C SER A 125 -22.03 15.70 -13.62
N PHE A 126 -23.17 15.18 -13.12
CA PHE A 126 -24.50 15.68 -13.46
C PHE A 126 -24.85 17.03 -12.80
N ILE A 127 -24.08 17.48 -11.81
CA ILE A 127 -24.27 18.80 -11.18
C ILE A 127 -23.57 19.85 -12.06
N PRO A 128 -24.24 20.96 -12.40
CA PRO A 128 -23.60 22.06 -13.13
C PRO A 128 -22.26 22.45 -12.48
N TYR A 129 -21.24 22.75 -13.30
CA TYR A 129 -19.87 23.09 -12.91
C TYR A 129 -18.98 21.93 -12.40
N LEU A 130 -19.48 20.70 -12.25
CA LEU A 130 -18.69 19.52 -11.85
C LEU A 130 -18.44 18.51 -12.97
N GLU A 131 -18.80 18.85 -14.21
CA GLU A 131 -18.65 17.96 -15.38
C GLU A 131 -17.21 17.45 -15.56
N PHE A 132 -16.21 18.29 -15.26
CA PHE A 132 -14.79 17.97 -15.37
C PHE A 132 -14.34 16.78 -14.49
N LEU A 133 -15.14 16.37 -13.49
CA LEU A 133 -14.81 15.24 -12.63
C LEU A 133 -14.91 13.89 -13.35
N ARG A 134 -15.74 13.77 -14.38
CA ARG A 134 -16.04 12.49 -15.05
C ARG A 134 -14.79 11.81 -15.62
N ASP A 135 -13.96 12.58 -16.31
CA ASP A 135 -12.79 12.09 -17.05
C ASP A 135 -11.47 12.54 -16.40
N ASN A 136 -11.50 12.83 -15.09
CA ASN A 136 -10.34 13.33 -14.38
C ASN A 136 -9.26 12.21 -14.23
N PRO A 137 -8.06 12.37 -14.80
CA PRO A 137 -7.01 11.35 -14.74
C PRO A 137 -6.51 11.06 -13.32
N LEU A 138 -6.73 11.98 -12.37
CA LEU A 138 -6.36 11.79 -10.97
C LEU A 138 -7.04 10.60 -10.32
N ILE A 139 -8.21 10.16 -10.82
CA ILE A 139 -8.91 8.97 -10.33
C ILE A 139 -8.05 7.72 -10.57
N TRP A 140 -7.53 7.57 -11.79
CA TRP A 140 -6.70 6.43 -12.18
C TRP A 140 -5.31 6.49 -11.54
N ILE A 141 -4.74 7.68 -11.42
CA ILE A 141 -3.46 7.90 -10.71
C ILE A 141 -3.61 7.51 -9.24
N PHE A 142 -4.68 7.94 -8.58
CA PHE A 142 -4.97 7.55 -7.20
C PHE A 142 -5.14 6.03 -7.08
N GLY A 143 -5.92 5.40 -7.97
CA GLY A 143 -6.13 3.95 -7.99
C GLY A 143 -4.83 3.16 -8.14
N ALA A 144 -3.95 3.58 -9.07
CA ALA A 144 -2.65 2.97 -9.26
C ALA A 144 -1.72 3.17 -8.05
N ALA A 145 -1.72 4.37 -7.46
CA ALA A 145 -0.95 4.66 -6.25
C ALA A 145 -1.46 3.90 -5.03
N PHE A 146 -2.78 3.70 -4.93
CA PHE A 146 -3.41 2.86 -3.92
C PHE A 146 -2.98 1.39 -4.06
N LEU A 147 -2.99 0.84 -5.28
CA LEU A 147 -2.46 -0.50 -5.54
C LEU A 147 -0.98 -0.62 -5.13
N LEU A 148 -0.16 0.39 -5.46
CA LEU A 148 1.23 0.44 -5.04
C LEU A 148 1.36 0.47 -3.51
N GLY A 149 0.54 1.24 -2.82
CA GLY A 149 0.48 1.27 -1.36
C GLY A 149 0.18 -0.11 -0.76
N CYS A 150 -0.85 -0.79 -1.28
CA CYS A 150 -1.20 -2.15 -0.89
C CYS A 150 -0.04 -3.12 -1.15
N PHE A 151 0.58 -3.04 -2.32
CA PHE A 151 1.72 -3.89 -2.68
C PHE A 151 2.92 -3.68 -1.75
N LEU A 152 3.24 -2.43 -1.41
CA LEU A 152 4.32 -2.12 -0.46
C LEU A 152 4.02 -2.65 0.95
N HIS A 153 2.75 -2.64 1.38
CA HIS A 153 2.34 -3.29 2.61
C HIS A 153 2.58 -4.81 2.57
N LEU A 154 2.24 -5.48 1.46
CA LEU A 154 2.53 -6.91 1.28
C LEU A 154 4.04 -7.20 1.31
N LEU A 155 4.88 -6.32 0.74
CA LEU A 155 6.34 -6.44 0.83
C LEU A 155 6.86 -6.29 2.27
N GLU A 156 6.28 -5.36 3.04
CA GLU A 156 6.56 -5.19 4.47
C GLU A 156 6.22 -6.48 5.23
N ASP A 157 4.99 -6.99 5.06
CA ASP A 157 4.54 -8.24 5.67
C ASP A 157 5.33 -9.48 5.23
N THR A 158 5.90 -9.47 4.01
CA THR A 158 6.76 -10.54 3.53
C THR A 158 8.08 -10.60 4.33
N CYS A 159 8.56 -9.47 4.85
CA CYS A 159 9.77 -9.41 5.67
C CYS A 159 9.54 -9.99 7.08
N ASP A 160 8.29 -9.95 7.56
CA ASP A 160 7.91 -10.40 8.89
C ASP A 160 7.86 -11.92 9.01
N ASN A 161 7.90 -12.40 10.25
CA ASN A 161 7.77 -13.82 10.58
C ASN A 161 6.37 -14.40 10.30
N SER A 162 5.33 -13.56 10.18
CA SER A 162 3.98 -13.97 9.79
C SER A 162 3.89 -14.32 8.29
N GLY A 163 4.54 -13.52 7.45
CA GLY A 163 4.53 -13.65 6.00
C GLY A 163 3.19 -13.37 5.34
N ILE A 164 3.13 -13.64 4.04
CA ILE A 164 1.91 -13.48 3.21
C ILE A 164 1.65 -14.69 2.31
N HIS A 165 0.39 -14.85 1.91
CA HIS A 165 -0.04 -15.88 0.96
C HIS A 165 -0.11 -15.31 -0.48
N TYR A 166 1.01 -15.31 -1.20
CA TYR A 166 1.08 -14.75 -2.56
C TYR A 166 0.12 -15.40 -3.58
N LEU A 167 -0.24 -16.67 -3.37
CA LEU A 167 -1.10 -17.43 -4.30
C LEU A 167 -2.48 -17.72 -3.71
N TYR A 168 -2.89 -17.04 -2.64
CA TYR A 168 -4.25 -17.13 -2.14
C TYR A 168 -5.26 -16.65 -3.19
N PRO A 169 -6.42 -17.33 -3.38
CA PRO A 169 -6.97 -18.45 -2.62
C PRO A 169 -6.56 -19.85 -3.12
N PHE A 170 -5.63 -19.94 -4.07
CA PHE A 170 -5.21 -21.21 -4.69
C PHE A 170 -4.15 -21.96 -3.86
N SER A 171 -3.38 -21.25 -3.04
CA SER A 171 -2.38 -21.84 -2.15
C SER A 171 -2.30 -21.09 -0.82
N PHE A 172 -2.12 -21.85 0.25
CA PHE A 172 -1.89 -21.35 1.61
C PHE A 172 -0.39 -21.35 1.96
N ARG A 173 0.50 -21.52 0.98
CA ARG A 173 1.94 -21.39 1.21
C ARG A 173 2.31 -19.94 1.49
N ARG A 174 3.00 -19.71 2.61
CA ARG A 174 3.47 -18.39 3.00
C ARG A 174 4.89 -18.14 2.52
N VAL A 175 5.12 -16.92 2.07
CA VAL A 175 6.46 -16.36 1.93
C VAL A 175 6.67 -15.41 3.10
N ARG A 176 7.71 -15.65 3.89
CA ARG A 176 8.00 -14.92 5.12
C ARG A 176 9.49 -14.67 5.29
N GLY A 177 9.83 -13.70 6.11
CA GLY A 177 11.18 -13.38 6.52
C GLY A 177 11.40 -13.71 7.99
N THR A 178 12.28 -12.93 8.60
CA THR A 178 12.76 -13.12 9.96
C THR A 178 12.58 -11.89 10.84
N VAL A 179 11.95 -10.82 10.32
CA VAL A 179 11.65 -9.62 11.09
C VAL A 179 10.59 -9.94 12.14
N ALA A 180 10.83 -9.50 13.39
CA ALA A 180 9.87 -9.68 14.47
C ALA A 180 8.68 -8.72 14.27
N SER A 181 7.47 -9.27 14.26
CA SER A 181 6.21 -8.53 14.03
C SER A 181 5.72 -7.73 15.24
N ASP A 182 6.41 -7.82 16.39
CA ASP A 182 6.08 -7.11 17.62
C ASP A 182 6.70 -5.69 17.69
N GLY A 183 7.42 -5.27 16.64
CA GLY A 183 8.07 -3.96 16.56
C GLY A 183 9.38 -3.85 17.35
N SER A 184 9.88 -4.95 17.94
CA SER A 184 11.18 -4.98 18.63
C SER A 184 12.37 -4.94 17.67
N ASP A 185 12.16 -5.29 16.41
CA ASP A 185 13.21 -5.35 15.39
C ASP A 185 13.65 -3.96 14.91
N VAL A 186 14.95 -3.71 14.95
CA VAL A 186 15.52 -2.42 14.51
C VAL A 186 15.59 -2.27 12.99
N ARG A 187 15.52 -3.38 12.22
CA ARG A 187 15.72 -3.38 10.76
C ARG A 187 14.72 -2.49 10.02
N PRO A 188 13.39 -2.55 10.26
CA PRO A 188 12.44 -1.64 9.61
C PRO A 188 12.73 -0.17 9.91
N LYS A 189 13.14 0.15 11.15
CA LYS A 189 13.48 1.53 11.54
C LYS A 189 14.72 2.01 10.80
N LEU A 190 15.78 1.21 10.72
CA LEU A 190 16.98 1.55 9.95
C LEU A 190 16.65 1.71 8.46
N TYR A 191 15.84 0.82 7.90
CA TYR A 191 15.41 0.92 6.51
C TYR A 191 14.61 2.19 6.22
N SER A 192 13.76 2.62 7.16
CA SER A 192 13.04 3.90 7.05
C SER A 192 14.00 5.10 6.97
N VAL A 193 15.09 5.10 7.75
CA VAL A 193 16.12 6.14 7.69
C VAL A 193 16.84 6.10 6.34
N VAL A 194 17.18 4.92 5.83
CA VAL A 194 17.80 4.76 4.51
C VAL A 194 16.89 5.31 3.41
N LEU A 195 15.61 4.94 3.40
CA LEU A 195 14.64 5.46 2.43
C LEU A 195 14.54 6.98 2.48
N LEU A 196 14.49 7.58 3.68
CA LEU A 196 14.42 9.02 3.84
C LEU A 196 15.68 9.73 3.31
N VAL A 197 16.87 9.24 3.68
CA VAL A 197 18.14 9.79 3.21
C VAL A 197 18.23 9.70 1.68
N VAL A 198 17.87 8.57 1.10
CA VAL A 198 17.88 8.40 -0.37
C VAL A 198 16.89 9.35 -1.03
N ALA A 199 15.66 9.48 -0.51
CA ALA A 199 14.68 10.42 -1.06
C ALA A 199 15.20 11.86 -1.06
N VAL A 200 15.83 12.30 0.04
CA VAL A 200 16.44 13.63 0.15
C VAL A 200 17.59 13.81 -0.84
N VAL A 201 18.50 12.84 -0.93
CA VAL A 201 19.65 12.88 -1.86
C VAL A 201 19.18 12.94 -3.31
N LEU A 202 18.20 12.11 -3.70
CA LEU A 202 17.64 12.15 -5.04
C LEU A 202 16.96 13.49 -5.31
N PHE A 203 16.12 13.98 -4.40
CA PHE A 203 15.39 15.23 -4.58
C PHE A 203 16.33 16.40 -4.82
N PHE A 204 17.33 16.61 -3.94
CA PHE A 204 18.31 17.68 -4.13
C PHE A 204 19.26 17.42 -5.30
N GLY A 205 19.58 16.17 -5.60
CA GLY A 205 20.40 15.80 -6.76
C GLY A 205 19.78 16.23 -8.08
N PHE A 206 18.49 15.98 -8.27
CA PHE A 206 17.74 16.42 -9.46
C PHE A 206 17.41 17.93 -9.41
N LEU A 207 17.00 18.46 -8.27
CA LEU A 207 16.66 19.88 -8.10
C LEU A 207 17.85 20.81 -8.41
N LEU A 208 19.06 20.43 -7.99
CA LEU A 208 20.29 21.19 -8.22
C LEU A 208 21.00 20.79 -9.53
N SER A 209 20.34 20.00 -10.38
CA SER A 209 20.88 19.49 -11.65
C SER A 209 22.24 18.80 -11.52
N LYS A 210 22.48 18.13 -10.37
CA LYS A 210 23.66 17.29 -10.14
C LYS A 210 23.49 15.89 -10.73
N ILE A 211 22.25 15.47 -10.95
CA ILE A 211 21.88 14.27 -11.70
C ILE A 211 21.13 14.73 -12.95
N ASP A 212 21.47 14.17 -14.11
CA ASP A 212 20.82 14.49 -15.38
C ASP A 212 19.34 14.09 -15.35
N ALA A 213 18.46 14.99 -15.79
CA ALA A 213 17.02 14.79 -15.86
C ALA A 213 16.63 13.58 -16.72
N SER A 214 17.45 13.16 -17.68
CA SER A 214 17.22 11.95 -18.49
C SER A 214 17.14 10.67 -17.64
N TYR A 215 17.69 10.69 -16.42
CA TYR A 215 17.65 9.55 -15.50
C TYR A 215 16.47 9.57 -14.53
N ALA A 216 15.61 10.60 -14.56
CA ALA A 216 14.56 10.79 -13.55
C ALA A 216 13.60 9.59 -13.42
N TYR A 217 13.02 9.13 -14.53
CA TYR A 217 12.10 7.99 -14.53
C TYR A 217 12.80 6.67 -14.19
N TRP A 218 14.05 6.50 -14.64
CA TRP A 218 14.85 5.32 -14.29
C TRP A 218 15.17 5.28 -12.81
N ALA A 219 15.55 6.41 -12.22
CA ALA A 219 15.81 6.54 -10.79
C ALA A 219 14.54 6.28 -9.97
N ALA A 220 13.39 6.81 -10.41
CA ALA A 220 12.09 6.60 -9.77
C ALA A 220 11.70 5.12 -9.67
N PHE A 221 12.14 4.29 -10.62
CA PHE A 221 11.83 2.86 -10.66
C PHE A 221 12.93 1.98 -10.05
N LEU A 222 14.17 2.14 -10.52
CA LEU A 222 15.27 1.22 -10.19
C LEU A 222 15.78 1.38 -8.76
N VAL A 223 15.84 2.61 -8.23
CA VAL A 223 16.34 2.86 -6.87
C VAL A 223 15.44 2.21 -5.81
N PRO A 224 14.12 2.45 -5.77
CA PRO A 224 13.26 1.79 -4.78
C PRO A 224 13.24 0.28 -4.98
N ALA A 225 13.26 -0.23 -6.21
CA ALA A 225 13.34 -1.66 -6.47
C ALA A 225 14.62 -2.29 -5.89
N ALA A 226 15.78 -1.66 -6.11
CA ALA A 226 17.05 -2.12 -5.56
C ALA A 226 17.06 -2.10 -4.03
N LEU A 227 16.54 -1.03 -3.41
CA LEU A 227 16.43 -0.91 -1.95
C LEU A 227 15.57 -2.01 -1.35
N TRP A 228 14.41 -2.31 -1.96
CA TRP A 228 13.53 -3.38 -1.51
C TRP A 228 14.14 -4.76 -1.69
N ILE A 229 14.84 -5.03 -2.80
CA ILE A 229 15.56 -6.30 -3.00
C ILE A 229 16.62 -6.51 -1.92
N VAL A 230 17.38 -5.46 -1.58
CA VAL A 230 18.38 -5.53 -0.50
C VAL A 230 17.69 -5.77 0.84
N PHE A 231 16.61 -5.05 1.14
CA PHE A 231 15.90 -5.21 2.41
C PHE A 231 15.27 -6.60 2.55
N LEU A 232 14.65 -7.15 1.50
CA LEU A 232 14.11 -8.52 1.49
C LEU A 232 15.20 -9.55 1.81
N LYS A 233 16.40 -9.40 1.23
CA LYS A 233 17.54 -10.28 1.51
C LYS A 233 18.01 -10.16 2.97
N ILE A 234 18.15 -8.95 3.49
CA ILE A 234 18.55 -8.70 4.90
C ILE A 234 17.49 -9.23 5.88
N SER A 235 16.21 -9.16 5.49
CA SER A 235 15.08 -9.73 6.24
C SER A 235 15.02 -11.27 6.16
N GLY A 236 15.88 -11.90 5.35
CA GLY A 236 15.97 -13.35 5.25
C GLY A 236 14.84 -14.00 4.46
N VAL A 237 14.27 -13.30 3.47
CA VAL A 237 13.18 -13.80 2.62
C VAL A 237 13.74 -14.63 1.44
N PRO A 238 13.20 -15.84 1.16
CA PRO A 238 12.28 -16.62 1.99
C PRO A 238 13.04 -17.30 3.15
N ALA A 239 12.45 -17.28 4.34
CA ALA A 239 13.04 -17.95 5.50
C ALA A 239 13.05 -19.48 5.29
N LYS A 240 14.20 -20.12 5.55
CA LYS A 240 14.41 -21.57 5.30
C LYS A 240 13.46 -22.51 6.07
N LYS A 241 12.77 -22.03 7.11
CA LYS A 241 11.77 -22.83 7.84
C LYS A 241 10.44 -22.84 7.07
N VAL A 242 10.28 -23.81 6.18
CA VAL A 242 8.96 -24.28 5.75
C VAL A 242 8.35 -25.04 6.92
N VAL A 243 7.46 -24.40 7.68
CA VAL A 243 6.59 -25.13 8.59
C VAL A 243 5.36 -25.47 7.76
N TRP A 244 5.22 -26.75 7.43
CA TRP A 244 3.99 -27.29 6.89
C TRP A 244 3.03 -27.42 8.07
N GLU A 245 2.04 -26.53 8.13
CA GLU A 245 0.84 -26.69 8.93
C GLU A 245 -0.37 -26.74 7.99
#